data_AF-A0A7S2QBD3-F1
#
_entry.id   AF-A0A7S2QBD3-F1
#
_cell.length_a   1.000
_cell.length_b   1.000
_cell.length_c   1.000
_cell.angle_alpha   90.00
_cell.angle_beta   90.00
_cell.angle_gamma   90.00
#
_symmetry.space_group_name_H-M   'P 1'
#
loop_
_entity.id
_entity.type
_entity.pdbx_description
1 polymer ?
#
loop_
_entity_poly.entity_id
_entity_poly.type
_entity_poly.pdbx_seq_one_letter_code
_entity_poly.pdbx_strand_id
1 'polypeptide(L)'
;PDGCLFCAPYVASTVLVIDPHEQALTHIEGAGDGEYKWSGIAAGVDGKLYCAPCNASSVLVIDPATRSLCHLQGVGGESYKWSGIAAGADGCLYCAPARATSVLVIDP
;
A
#
# COMPACT_ATOMS: atom_id res chain seq x y z
N PRO A 1 5.90 -7.26 -15.04
CA PRO A 1 4.64 -7.31 -14.27
C PRO A 1 3.60 -8.14 -15.03
N ASP A 2 2.71 -8.83 -14.31
CA ASP A 2 1.67 -9.72 -14.86
C ASP A 2 0.44 -8.97 -15.43
N GLY A 3 0.43 -7.62 -15.33
CA GLY A 3 -0.67 -6.78 -15.82
C GLY A 3 -1.87 -6.71 -14.88
N CYS A 4 -1.81 -7.35 -13.71
CA CYS A 4 -2.85 -7.28 -12.70
C CYS A 4 -2.83 -5.93 -11.97
N LEU A 5 -4.02 -5.49 -11.54
CA LEU A 5 -4.20 -4.31 -10.69
C LEU A 5 -4.39 -4.76 -9.24
N PHE A 6 -3.82 -4.02 -8.29
CA PHE A 6 -3.90 -4.30 -6.87
C PHE A 6 -4.52 -3.10 -6.15
N CYS A 7 -5.48 -3.35 -5.27
CA CYS A 7 -6.18 -2.29 -4.55
C CYS A 7 -5.64 -2.15 -3.12
N ALA A 8 -5.33 -0.93 -2.70
CA ALA A 8 -5.03 -0.63 -1.30
C ALA A 8 -6.24 -1.01 -0.41
N PRO A 9 -6.06 -1.87 0.59
CA PRO A 9 -7.18 -2.31 1.42
C PRO A 9 -7.52 -1.28 2.50
N TYR A 10 -8.49 -0.41 2.22
CA TYR A 10 -8.87 0.66 3.16
C TYR A 10 -9.52 0.12 4.44
N VAL A 11 -10.50 -0.78 4.33
CA VAL A 11 -11.14 -1.46 5.48
C VAL A 11 -11.00 -2.98 5.38
N ALA A 12 -10.95 -3.53 4.15
CA ALA A 12 -10.83 -4.97 3.91
C ALA A 12 -9.59 -5.59 4.57
N SER A 13 -9.68 -6.85 4.99
CA SER A 13 -8.55 -7.63 5.52
C SER A 13 -7.70 -8.30 4.42
N THR A 14 -8.07 -8.09 3.16
CA THR A 14 -7.47 -8.69 1.98
C THR A 14 -7.17 -7.65 0.91
N VAL A 15 -6.14 -7.88 0.11
CA VAL A 15 -5.87 -7.08 -1.09
C VAL A 15 -6.69 -7.64 -2.24
N LEU A 16 -7.56 -6.83 -2.84
CA LEU A 16 -8.22 -7.18 -4.09
C LEU A 16 -7.22 -7.12 -5.23
N VAL A 17 -7.18 -8.18 -6.04
CA VAL A 17 -6.40 -8.26 -7.28
C VAL A 17 -7.37 -8.42 -8.45
N ILE A 18 -7.22 -7.57 -9.44
CA ILE A 18 -8.05 -7.53 -10.64
C ILE A 18 -7.17 -7.93 -11.82
N ASP A 19 -7.55 -9.01 -12.49
CA ASP A 19 -6.98 -9.37 -13.79
C ASP A 19 -7.92 -8.86 -14.89
N PRO A 20 -7.55 -7.79 -15.61
CA PRO A 20 -8.40 -7.25 -16.67
C PRO A 20 -8.40 -8.10 -17.94
N HIS A 21 -7.42 -9.00 -18.11
CA HIS A 21 -7.30 -9.85 -19.30
C HIS A 21 -8.19 -11.09 -19.15
N GLU A 22 -8.13 -11.73 -17.97
CA GLU A 22 -8.95 -12.88 -17.62
C GLU A 22 -10.33 -12.50 -17.03
N GLN A 23 -10.57 -11.19 -16.83
CA GLN A 23 -11.78 -10.66 -16.19
C GLN A 23 -12.06 -11.31 -14.83
N ALA A 24 -11.01 -11.57 -14.07
CA ALA A 24 -11.07 -12.28 -12.81
C ALA A 24 -10.77 -11.37 -11.61
N LEU A 25 -11.42 -11.66 -10.49
CA LEU A 25 -11.17 -11.03 -9.19
C LEU A 25 -10.62 -12.09 -8.24
N THR A 26 -9.45 -11.83 -7.68
CA THR A 26 -8.82 -12.69 -6.67
C THR A 26 -8.40 -11.85 -5.46
N HIS A 27 -8.02 -12.50 -4.36
CA HIS A 27 -7.64 -11.82 -3.13
C HIS A 27 -6.33 -12.36 -2.59
N ILE A 28 -5.52 -11.48 -2.01
CA ILE A 28 -4.38 -11.86 -1.18
C ILE A 28 -4.79 -11.65 0.27
N GLU A 29 -4.83 -12.75 1.02
CA GLU A 29 -5.17 -12.78 2.44
C GLU A 29 -4.05 -12.19 3.30
N GLY A 30 -4.41 -11.78 4.52
CA GLY A 30 -3.43 -11.40 5.53
C GLY A 30 -2.95 -9.96 5.45
N ALA A 31 -3.71 -9.05 4.81
CA ALA A 31 -3.42 -7.63 4.92
C ALA A 31 -3.65 -7.12 6.35
N GLY A 32 -4.48 -7.81 7.13
CA GLY A 32 -4.72 -7.54 8.55
C GLY A 32 -6.01 -6.77 8.80
N ASP A 33 -6.46 -6.76 10.06
CA ASP A 33 -7.75 -6.21 10.47
C ASP A 33 -7.68 -4.73 10.87
N GLY A 34 -8.85 -4.08 10.93
CA GLY A 34 -9.01 -2.68 11.32
C GLY A 34 -9.61 -1.79 10.21
N GLU A 35 -9.95 -0.56 10.59
CA GLU A 35 -10.63 0.41 9.72
C GLU A 35 -9.69 1.51 9.24
N TYR A 36 -9.94 2.00 8.02
CA TYR A 36 -9.24 3.12 7.39
C TYR A 36 -7.71 2.95 7.35
N LYS A 37 -7.23 1.73 7.13
CA LYS A 37 -5.83 1.31 7.28
C LYS A 37 -4.91 1.97 6.27
N TRP A 38 -5.15 1.72 4.97
CA TRP A 38 -4.28 2.21 3.90
C TRP A 38 -5.00 3.05 2.85
N SER A 39 -4.42 4.19 2.50
CA SER A 39 -4.97 5.19 1.56
C SER A 39 -4.08 5.29 0.31
N GLY A 40 -4.50 4.63 -0.77
CA GLY A 40 -3.74 4.63 -2.02
C GLY A 40 -2.54 3.68 -2.04
N ILE A 41 -2.00 3.48 -3.24
CA ILE A 41 -0.95 2.52 -3.57
C ILE A 41 -0.05 3.08 -4.67
N ALA A 42 1.25 2.84 -4.59
CA ALA A 42 2.21 3.21 -5.63
C ALA A 42 3.24 2.10 -5.83
N ALA A 43 3.80 2.01 -7.04
CA ALA A 43 4.85 1.06 -7.37
C ALA A 43 6.23 1.65 -7.01
N GLY A 44 7.03 0.88 -6.28
CA GLY A 44 8.45 1.15 -6.04
C GLY A 44 9.33 0.74 -7.23
N VAL A 45 10.57 1.24 -7.24
CA VAL A 45 11.56 0.90 -8.27
C VAL A 45 12.01 -0.57 -8.21
N ASP A 46 11.79 -1.22 -7.07
CA ASP A 46 12.05 -2.65 -6.84
C ASP A 46 10.97 -3.57 -7.41
N GLY A 47 9.90 -3.01 -7.99
CA GLY A 47 8.78 -3.75 -8.57
C GLY A 47 7.71 -4.18 -7.57
N LYS A 48 7.83 -3.82 -6.29
CA LYS A 48 6.79 -4.04 -5.29
C LYS A 48 5.82 -2.85 -5.22
N LEU A 49 4.68 -3.06 -4.58
CA LEU A 49 3.68 -2.02 -4.38
C LEU A 49 3.58 -1.66 -2.90
N TYR A 50 3.42 -0.38 -2.61
CA TYR A 50 3.43 0.15 -1.24
C TYR A 50 2.15 0.95 -1.01
N CYS A 51 1.46 0.69 0.10
CA CYS A 51 0.21 1.36 0.44
C CYS A 51 0.40 2.37 1.57
N ALA A 52 -0.10 3.59 1.41
CA ALA A 52 0.11 4.67 2.37
C ALA A 52 -0.64 4.39 3.70
N PRO A 53 0.01 4.48 4.88
CA PRO A 53 -0.61 4.11 6.15
C PRO A 53 -1.51 5.22 6.73
N CYS A 54 -2.79 5.25 6.37
CA CYS A 54 -3.76 6.22 6.89
C CYS A 54 -3.96 6.10 8.41
N ASN A 55 -4.50 4.96 8.88
CA ASN A 55 -4.59 4.60 10.30
C ASN A 55 -3.67 3.44 10.67
N ALA A 56 -3.14 2.70 9.69
CA ALA A 56 -2.27 1.57 9.95
C ALA A 56 -0.96 1.99 10.66
N SER A 57 -0.44 1.13 11.51
CA SER A 57 0.87 1.33 12.16
C SER A 57 2.07 0.88 11.32
N SER A 58 1.79 0.40 10.10
CA SER A 58 2.78 -0.08 9.14
C SER A 58 2.39 0.29 7.71
N VAL A 59 3.39 0.47 6.84
CA VAL A 59 3.20 0.48 5.39
C VAL A 59 2.97 -0.97 4.95
N LEU A 60 1.90 -1.22 4.19
CA LEU A 60 1.68 -2.52 3.56
C LEU A 60 2.49 -2.57 2.25
N VAL A 61 3.29 -3.63 2.11
CA VAL A 61 4.07 -3.93 0.90
C VAL A 61 3.48 -5.18 0.25
N ILE A 62 3.24 -5.11 -1.04
CA ILE A 62 2.70 -6.21 -1.85
C ILE A 62 3.77 -6.58 -2.87
N ASP A 63 4.17 -7.85 -2.87
CA ASP A 63 4.98 -8.42 -3.94
C ASP A 63 4.03 -9.04 -4.99
N PRO A 64 3.85 -8.40 -6.16
CA PRO A 64 2.94 -8.90 -7.19
C PRO A 64 3.44 -10.20 -7.84
N ALA A 65 4.75 -10.48 -7.83
CA ALA A 65 5.31 -11.68 -8.45
C ALA A 65 5.04 -12.94 -7.62
N THR A 66 5.09 -12.82 -6.29
CA THR A 66 4.83 -13.94 -5.37
C THR A 66 3.44 -13.92 -4.75
N ARG A 67 2.67 -12.85 -5.00
CA ARG A 67 1.36 -12.59 -4.37
C ARG A 67 1.44 -12.64 -2.84
N SER A 68 2.51 -12.08 -2.28
CA SER A 68 2.77 -12.06 -0.84
C SER A 68 2.72 -10.65 -0.25
N LEU A 69 2.50 -10.56 1.06
CA LEU A 69 2.37 -9.31 1.80
C LEU A 69 3.49 -9.19 2.86
N CYS A 70 3.97 -7.98 3.06
CA CYS A 70 4.91 -7.63 4.13
C CYS A 70 4.51 -6.28 4.76
N HIS A 71 4.94 -6.04 6.00
CA HIS A 71 4.63 -4.83 6.75
C HIS A 71 5.89 -4.12 7.20
N LEU A 72 6.11 -2.89 6.71
CA LEU A 72 7.17 -2.02 7.23
C LEU A 72 6.65 -1.26 8.45
N GLN A 73 7.12 -1.68 9.62
CA GLN A 73 6.71 -1.12 10.91
C GLN A 73 7.37 0.25 11.17
N GLY A 74 6.88 0.96 12.18
CA GLY A 74 7.56 2.16 12.70
C GLY A 74 7.01 3.50 12.21
N VAL A 75 5.81 3.52 11.63
CA VAL A 75 5.15 4.74 11.12
C VAL A 75 4.09 5.31 12.10
N GLY A 76 4.21 4.99 13.38
CA GLY A 76 3.32 5.48 14.45
C GLY A 76 1.92 4.89 14.46
N GLY A 77 1.10 5.19 15.46
CA GLY A 77 -0.26 4.65 15.63
C GLY A 77 -1.37 5.69 15.47
N GLU A 78 -1.05 6.90 15.05
CA GLU A 78 -2.02 7.98 14.90
C GLU A 78 -2.99 7.72 13.74
N SER A 79 -4.15 8.37 13.78
CA SER A 79 -5.20 8.23 12.76
C SER A 79 -5.14 9.33 11.71
N TYR A 80 -5.50 8.98 10.48
CA TYR A 80 -5.59 9.83 9.29
C TYR A 80 -4.27 10.53 8.96
N LYS A 81 -3.15 9.81 9.11
CA LYS A 81 -1.79 10.35 8.96
C LYS A 81 -1.51 10.79 7.54
N TRP A 82 -1.62 9.88 6.58
CA TRP A 82 -1.36 10.15 5.16
C TRP A 82 -2.57 9.80 4.29
N SER A 83 -2.78 10.55 3.20
CA SER A 83 -3.98 10.45 2.33
C SER A 83 -3.74 9.72 1.01
N GLY A 84 -2.48 9.54 0.62
CA GLY A 84 -2.08 8.98 -0.65
C GLY A 84 -0.57 8.77 -0.70
N ILE A 85 -0.11 8.12 -1.76
CA ILE A 85 1.30 7.83 -2.02
C ILE A 85 1.60 8.02 -3.51
N ALA A 86 2.79 8.53 -3.84
CA ALA A 86 3.26 8.69 -5.20
C ALA A 86 4.77 8.39 -5.31
N ALA A 87 5.20 7.95 -6.49
CA ALA A 87 6.61 7.75 -6.79
C ALA A 87 7.30 9.07 -7.14
N GLY A 88 8.47 9.29 -6.55
CA GLY A 88 9.39 10.38 -6.90
C GLY A 88 10.34 9.98 -8.03
N ALA A 89 10.93 10.98 -8.68
CA ALA A 89 11.93 10.77 -9.73
C ALA A 89 13.28 10.24 -9.19
N ASP A 90 13.48 10.28 -7.88
CA ASP A 90 14.64 9.77 -7.16
C ASP A 90 14.53 8.27 -6.81
N GLY A 91 13.40 7.63 -7.14
CA GLY A 91 13.13 6.22 -6.84
C GLY A 91 12.47 5.99 -5.48
N CYS A 92 12.35 7.03 -4.64
CA CYS A 92 11.63 6.97 -3.38
C CYS A 92 10.11 7.09 -3.59
N LEU A 93 9.34 6.64 -2.60
CA LEU A 93 7.90 6.87 -2.53
C LEU A 93 7.57 7.87 -1.44
N TYR A 94 6.59 8.73 -1.72
CA TYR A 94 6.23 9.86 -0.87
C TYR A 94 4.75 9.77 -0.50
N CYS A 95 4.45 9.68 0.79
CA CYS A 95 3.08 9.72 1.29
C CYS A 95 2.68 11.14 1.69
N ALA A 96 1.61 11.65 1.09
CA ALA A 96 1.14 13.02 1.32
C ALA A 96 0.48 13.14 2.71
N PRO A 97 0.94 14.05 3.59
CA PRO A 97 0.38 14.20 4.92
C PRO A 97 -1.05 14.73 4.86
N ALA A 98 -1.91 14.19 5.72
CA ALA A 98 -3.25 14.71 5.99
C ALA A 98 -3.33 15.26 7.42
N ARG A 99 -3.14 14.40 8.45
CA ARG A 99 -2.95 14.83 9.85
C ARG A 99 -1.52 14.63 10.36
N ALA A 100 -0.68 13.90 9.63
CA ALA A 100 0.74 13.82 9.94
C ALA A 100 1.38 15.21 9.82
N THR A 101 2.39 15.48 10.65
CA THR A 101 3.17 16.73 10.62
C THR A 101 4.30 16.69 9.59
N SER A 102 4.54 15.54 8.95
CA SER A 102 5.61 15.33 7.98
C SER A 102 5.18 14.42 6.83
N VAL A 103 5.85 14.58 5.69
CA VAL A 103 5.81 13.62 4.58
C VAL A 103 6.54 12.36 5.02
N LEU A 104 5.94 11.19 4.78
CA LEU A 104 6.63 9.92 4.92
C LEU A 104 7.33 9.59 3.61
N VAL A 105 8.64 9.32 3.69
CA VAL A 105 9.46 8.88 2.56
C VAL A 105 9.79 7.41 2.77
N ILE A 106 9.62 6.62 1.72
CA ILE A 106 9.92 5.18 1.71
C ILE A 106 10.97 4.95 0.63
N ASP A 107 12.08 4.32 1.01
CA ASP A 107 13.11 3.83 0.09
C ASP A 107 12.84 2.34 -0.18
N PRO A 108 12.37 1.96 -1.38
CA PRO A 108 11.89 0.62 -1.71
C PRO A 108 12.88 -0.55 -1.52
#